data_AF-A0A5B0RIU1-F1
#
_entry.id   AF-A0A5B0RIU1-F1
#
_cell.length_a   1.000
_cell.length_b   1.000
_cell.length_c   1.000
_cell.angle_alpha   90.00
_cell.angle_beta   90.00
_cell.angle_gamma   90.00
#
_symmetry.space_group_name_H-M   'P 1'
#
loop_
_entity.id
_entity.type
_entity.pdbx_description
1 polymer ?
#
loop_
_entity_poly.entity_id
_entity_poly.type
_entity_poly.pdbx_seq_one_letter_code
_entity_poly.pdbx_strand_id
1 'polypeptide(L)'
;MFSVFICLCSRGVASRRRNFQVASERAVSPLILANRTVIKPNYFQSSTKSTNRSSPSRMNQSNNNEPSPITVKKIACIGAGYVGGPTCSVIAYKCPQIQVTIVDVNPDRINQWNSDSLPIFEPGLEEIILKCRGKNLFFDTDIDKAIKEADLIFVSVNTPTKQSGIGSGYAADLR
;
A
#
# COMPACT_ATOMS: atom_id res chain seq x y z
N MET A 1 -16.47 2.29 10.30
CA MET A 1 -15.15 2.87 9.96
C MET A 1 -14.50 1.90 8.99
N PHE A 2 -14.06 2.35 7.82
CA PHE A 2 -13.25 1.51 6.92
C PHE A 2 -11.79 1.87 7.20
N SER A 3 -10.96 0.88 7.53
CA SER A 3 -9.54 1.10 7.80
C SER A 3 -8.73 0.53 6.65
N VAL A 4 -7.88 1.37 6.04
CA VAL A 4 -6.84 0.92 5.13
C VAL A 4 -5.53 0.87 5.90
N PHE A 5 -4.92 -0.31 5.95
CA PHE A 5 -3.56 -0.45 6.43
C PHE A 5 -2.64 -0.70 5.25
N ILE A 6 -1.56 0.07 5.16
CA ILE A 6 -0.51 -0.15 4.17
C ILE A 6 0.62 -0.88 4.88
N CYS A 7 0.96 -2.06 4.36
CA CYS A 7 2.14 -2.78 4.80
C CYS A 7 3.19 -2.80 3.69
N LEU A 8 4.36 -2.23 3.98
CA LEU A 8 5.55 -2.37 3.15
C LEU A 8 6.26 -3.70 3.48
N CYS A 9 6.43 -4.56 2.48
CA CYS A 9 7.17 -5.81 2.61
C CYS A 9 8.58 -5.62 2.03
N SER A 10 9.57 -5.41 2.90
CA SER A 10 10.96 -5.35 2.47
C SER A 10 11.51 -6.75 2.18
N ARG A 11 11.86 -7.03 0.92
CA ARG A 11 12.62 -8.22 0.54
C ARG A 11 14.08 -8.03 0.97
N GLY A 12 14.39 -8.34 2.22
CA GLY A 12 15.78 -8.44 2.70
C GLY A 12 16.45 -9.69 2.14
N VAL A 13 17.69 -9.54 1.64
CA VAL A 13 18.53 -10.63 1.13
C VAL A 13 18.75 -11.67 2.23
N ALA A 14 18.32 -12.90 1.95
CA ALA A 14 18.70 -14.15 2.61
C ALA A 14 18.83 -14.13 4.16
N SER A 15 17.71 -14.10 4.89
CA SER A 15 17.49 -14.89 6.13
C SER A 15 16.12 -14.56 6.71
N ARG A 16 15.49 -15.56 7.32
CA ARG A 16 14.08 -15.60 7.75
C ARG A 16 13.72 -14.47 8.72
N ARG A 17 13.04 -13.42 8.23
CA ARG A 17 11.93 -12.67 8.87
C ARG A 17 11.53 -11.51 7.95
N ARG A 18 10.28 -11.49 7.47
CA ARG A 18 9.73 -10.32 6.76
C ARG A 18 9.36 -9.27 7.82
N ASN A 19 9.90 -8.07 7.73
CA ASN A 19 9.48 -6.96 8.57
C ASN A 19 8.28 -6.27 7.91
N PHE A 20 7.14 -6.32 8.60
CA PHE A 20 5.91 -5.65 8.21
C PHE A 20 5.88 -4.28 8.88
N GLN A 21 6.04 -3.20 8.11
CA GLN A 21 5.83 -1.85 8.62
C GLN A 21 4.40 -1.43 8.32
N VAL A 22 3.58 -1.27 9.36
CA VAL A 22 2.18 -0.85 9.23
C VAL A 22 2.12 0.68 9.30
N ALA A 23 1.63 1.31 8.24
CA ALA A 23 1.21 2.71 8.25
C ALA A 23 -0.32 2.79 8.17
N SER A 24 -0.95 3.52 9.11
CA SER A 24 -2.37 3.85 9.05
C SER A 24 -2.54 5.29 8.59
N GLU A 25 -3.19 5.52 7.44
CA GLU A 25 -3.56 6.87 7.00
C GLU A 25 -5.07 7.10 7.16
N ARG A 26 -5.43 8.25 7.74
CA ARG A 26 -6.80 8.77 7.80
C ARG A 26 -7.16 9.38 6.45
N ALA A 27 -8.36 9.07 5.98
CA ALA A 27 -9.14 9.74 4.93
C ALA A 27 -8.48 9.87 3.55
N VAL A 28 -9.17 9.33 2.55
CA VAL A 28 -8.91 9.54 1.12
C VAL A 28 -8.96 11.05 0.83
N SER A 29 -7.82 11.65 0.55
CA SER A 29 -7.67 13.04 0.08
C SER A 29 -6.55 13.08 -0.97
N PRO A 30 -6.56 14.03 -1.92
CA PRO A 30 -6.12 13.85 -3.31
C PRO A 30 -4.59 13.90 -3.51
N LEU A 31 -3.84 13.06 -2.78
CA LEU A 31 -2.38 13.07 -2.75
C LEU A 31 -1.73 11.90 -3.49
N ILE A 32 -2.41 11.29 -4.47
CA ILE A 32 -1.78 10.39 -5.46
C ILE A 32 -1.48 11.12 -6.78
N LEU A 33 -1.85 12.40 -6.91
CA LEU A 33 -1.64 13.19 -8.13
C LEU A 33 -0.79 14.46 -7.90
N ALA A 34 0.40 14.32 -7.34
CA ALA A 34 1.38 15.39 -7.37
C ALA A 34 2.81 14.85 -7.49
N ASN A 35 3.29 14.84 -8.74
CA ASN A 35 4.68 14.98 -9.17
C ASN A 35 5.75 13.97 -8.72
N ARG A 36 6.66 13.69 -9.67
CA ARG A 36 8.02 13.19 -9.45
C ARG A 36 8.56 13.71 -8.11
N THR A 37 8.90 12.80 -7.20
CA THR A 37 10.12 12.76 -6.37
C THR A 37 9.85 11.90 -5.14
N VAL A 38 10.61 10.80 -5.03
CA VAL A 38 11.10 10.16 -3.81
C VAL A 38 10.37 10.56 -2.50
N ILE A 39 9.54 9.66 -1.98
CA ILE A 39 9.12 9.73 -0.57
C ILE A 39 10.38 9.48 0.27
N LYS A 40 10.94 10.56 0.84
CA LYS A 40 11.94 10.48 1.91
C LYS A 40 11.21 10.61 3.25
N PRO A 41 11.19 9.57 4.11
CA PRO A 41 10.84 9.77 5.50
C PRO A 41 12.13 10.11 6.25
N ASN A 42 12.34 11.37 6.62
CA ASN A 42 13.35 11.70 7.62
C ASN A 42 12.75 12.49 8.77
N TYR A 43 12.83 11.81 9.90
CA TYR A 43 12.51 12.16 11.27
C TYR A 43 13.33 13.37 11.73
N PHE A 44 12.65 14.32 12.38
CA PHE A 44 13.11 15.30 13.36
C PHE A 44 14.64 15.48 13.58
N GLN A 45 15.18 16.64 13.20
CA GLN A 45 16.28 17.28 13.93
C GLN A 45 16.07 18.80 14.00
N SER A 46 15.78 19.28 15.20
CA SER A 46 15.94 20.66 15.62
C SER A 46 17.43 20.97 15.84
N SER A 47 17.99 22.00 15.20
CA SER A 47 18.94 22.94 15.81
C SER A 47 19.51 23.95 14.80
N THR A 48 19.25 25.23 15.06
CA THR A 48 20.13 26.40 14.95
C THR A 48 21.39 26.32 14.05
N LYS A 49 21.44 27.16 13.01
CA LYS A 49 22.66 27.49 12.25
C LYS A 49 23.59 28.41 13.07
N SER A 50 24.85 28.01 13.24
CA SER A 50 25.99 28.89 13.54
C SER A 50 27.16 28.53 12.61
N THR A 51 27.97 29.53 12.29
CA THR A 51 28.89 29.65 11.15
C THR A 51 30.31 29.08 11.37
N ASN A 52 30.99 28.83 10.23
CA ASN A 52 32.44 28.95 9.95
C ASN A 52 33.36 27.70 9.78
N ARG A 53 33.80 27.53 8.52
CA ARG A 53 35.19 27.47 7.96
C ARG A 53 36.23 26.42 8.41
N SER A 54 36.80 25.79 7.36
CA SER A 54 38.21 25.36 7.12
C SER A 54 38.70 23.91 7.37
N SER A 55 39.03 23.27 6.23
CA SER A 55 40.22 22.42 5.91
C SER A 55 40.28 20.92 6.31
N PRO A 56 41.03 20.09 5.52
CA PRO A 56 40.71 18.68 5.30
C PRO A 56 41.65 17.70 6.02
N SER A 57 41.14 16.57 6.53
CA SER A 57 41.91 15.33 6.69
C SER A 57 41.04 14.14 7.12
N ARG A 58 41.51 12.94 6.75
CA ARG A 58 41.01 11.58 7.03
C ARG A 58 39.87 11.05 6.15
N MET A 59 40.26 10.26 5.15
CA MET A 59 39.44 9.20 4.59
C MET A 59 39.07 8.22 5.72
N ASN A 60 37.83 8.29 6.18
CA ASN A 60 37.16 7.12 6.74
C ASN A 60 36.37 6.51 5.59
N GLN A 61 36.78 5.33 5.12
CA GLN A 61 35.91 4.47 4.34
C GLN A 61 34.81 3.98 5.28
N SER A 62 33.72 4.73 5.41
CA SER A 62 32.47 4.16 5.90
C SER A 62 32.08 3.09 4.91
N ASN A 63 31.98 1.84 5.38
CA ASN A 63 31.31 0.77 4.66
C ASN A 63 29.87 1.21 4.40
N ASN A 64 29.63 1.82 3.25
CA ASN A 64 28.33 2.32 2.84
C ASN A 64 27.47 1.13 2.39
N ASN A 65 27.03 0.30 3.33
CA ASN A 65 25.92 -0.62 3.13
C ASN A 65 24.60 0.17 3.27
N GLU A 66 24.44 1.22 2.47
CA GLU A 66 23.16 1.91 2.36
C GLU A 66 22.21 0.98 1.60
N PRO A 67 21.05 0.61 2.19
CA PRO A 67 20.10 -0.26 1.51
C PRO A 67 19.62 0.44 0.23
N SER A 68 19.82 -0.22 -0.90
CA SER A 68 19.30 0.25 -2.19
C SER A 68 17.79 0.52 -2.09
N PRO A 69 17.27 1.60 -2.71
CA PRO A 69 15.87 1.96 -2.59
C PRO A 69 14.95 0.83 -3.07
N ILE A 70 13.99 0.44 -2.23
CA ILE A 70 13.02 -0.61 -2.55
C ILE A 70 12.16 -0.14 -3.73
N THR A 71 12.27 -0.83 -4.86
CA THR A 71 11.43 -0.56 -6.04
C THR A 71 10.22 -1.50 -6.01
N VAL A 72 9.03 -0.95 -5.78
CA VAL A 72 7.77 -1.71 -5.76
C VAL A 72 7.37 -2.06 -7.20
N LYS A 73 7.26 -3.35 -7.51
CA LYS A 73 6.79 -3.86 -8.82
C LYS A 73 5.48 -4.63 -8.70
N LYS A 74 5.23 -5.28 -7.57
CA LYS A 74 4.02 -6.06 -7.31
C LYS A 74 3.30 -5.55 -6.07
N ILE A 75 2.01 -5.28 -6.21
CA ILE A 75 1.11 -4.88 -5.13
C ILE A 75 0.05 -5.97 -4.94
N ALA A 76 -0.18 -6.38 -3.70
CA ALA A 76 -1.38 -7.15 -3.33
C ALA A 76 -2.33 -6.25 -2.53
N CYS A 77 -3.63 -6.41 -2.75
CA CYS A 77 -4.67 -5.76 -1.95
C CYS A 77 -5.61 -6.80 -1.38
N ILE A 78 -5.59 -6.97 -0.06
CA ILE A 78 -6.49 -7.87 0.66
C ILE A 78 -7.77 -7.11 0.98
N GLY A 79 -8.87 -7.52 0.35
CA GLY A 79 -10.18 -6.90 0.41
C GLY A 79 -10.57 -6.26 -0.92
N ALA A 80 -11.49 -6.89 -1.65
CA ALA A 80 -12.02 -6.41 -2.92
C ALA A 80 -13.32 -5.59 -2.73
N GLY A 81 -13.43 -4.91 -1.59
CA GLY A 81 -14.60 -4.09 -1.25
C GLY A 81 -14.54 -2.68 -1.85
N TYR A 82 -15.41 -1.82 -1.33
CA TYR A 82 -15.58 -0.43 -1.77
C TYR A 82 -14.31 0.44 -1.70
N VAL A 83 -13.38 0.10 -0.81
CA VAL A 83 -12.12 0.84 -0.69
C VAL A 83 -11.01 0.18 -1.50
N GLY A 84 -10.72 -1.11 -1.25
CA GLY A 84 -9.61 -1.80 -1.92
C GLY A 84 -9.77 -1.88 -3.44
N GLY A 85 -10.98 -2.15 -3.94
CA GLY A 85 -11.30 -2.26 -5.37
C GLY A 85 -10.95 -0.99 -6.15
N PRO A 86 -11.65 0.14 -5.93
CA PRO A 86 -11.39 1.39 -6.64
C PRO A 86 -9.96 1.91 -6.47
N THR A 87 -9.43 1.92 -5.24
CA THR A 87 -8.08 2.44 -4.98
C THR A 87 -7.02 1.69 -5.79
N CYS A 88 -7.03 0.36 -5.75
CA CYS A 88 -6.03 -0.44 -6.45
C CYS A 88 -6.25 -0.48 -7.97
N SER A 89 -7.49 -0.31 -8.43
CA SER A 89 -7.80 -0.16 -9.86
C SER A 89 -7.23 1.13 -10.44
N VAL A 90 -7.34 2.25 -9.70
CA VAL A 90 -6.72 3.52 -10.08
C VAL A 90 -5.19 3.43 -10.04
N ILE A 91 -4.61 2.74 -9.06
CA ILE A 91 -3.15 2.51 -9.02
C ILE A 91 -2.70 1.75 -10.27
N ALA A 92 -3.39 0.66 -10.64
CA ALA A 92 -3.06 -0.08 -11.86
C ALA A 92 -3.17 0.81 -13.12
N TYR A 93 -4.18 1.68 -13.19
CA TYR A 93 -4.37 2.59 -14.31
C TYR A 93 -3.29 3.68 -14.41
N LYS A 94 -2.89 4.27 -13.29
CA LYS A 94 -1.90 5.35 -13.25
C LYS A 94 -0.45 4.83 -13.26
N CYS A 95 -0.23 3.56 -12.93
CA CYS A 95 1.09 2.93 -12.89
C CYS A 95 1.13 1.63 -13.71
N PRO A 96 1.18 1.71 -15.05
CA PRO A 96 1.17 0.53 -15.93
C PRO A 96 2.32 -0.46 -15.69
N GLN A 97 3.44 0.01 -15.12
CA GLN A 97 4.60 -0.80 -14.78
C GLN A 97 4.45 -1.62 -13.49
N ILE A 98 3.40 -1.37 -12.70
CA ILE A 98 3.12 -2.07 -11.45
C ILE A 98 2.02 -3.09 -11.71
N GLN A 99 2.28 -4.34 -11.32
CA GLN A 99 1.27 -5.38 -11.26
C GLN A 99 0.49 -5.27 -9.95
N VAL A 100 -0.83 -5.19 -10.04
CA VAL A 100 -1.74 -5.09 -8.92
C VAL A 100 -2.67 -6.31 -8.89
N THR A 101 -2.67 -7.02 -7.78
CA THR A 101 -3.55 -8.18 -7.56
C THR A 101 -4.45 -7.90 -6.36
N ILE A 102 -5.74 -7.78 -6.61
CA ILE A 102 -6.77 -7.59 -5.59
C ILE A 102 -7.34 -8.97 -5.23
N VAL A 103 -7.29 -9.31 -3.95
CA VAL A 103 -7.73 -10.62 -3.44
C VAL A 103 -8.80 -10.48 -2.39
N ASP A 104 -9.73 -11.43 -2.36
CA ASP A 104 -10.80 -11.49 -1.37
C ASP A 104 -11.15 -12.95 -1.06
N VAL A 105 -11.64 -13.21 0.15
CA VAL A 105 -12.10 -14.53 0.57
C VAL A 105 -13.44 -14.90 -0.08
N ASN A 106 -14.20 -13.90 -0.57
CA ASN A 106 -15.48 -14.13 -1.22
C ASN A 106 -15.28 -14.38 -2.73
N PRO A 107 -15.44 -15.63 -3.22
CA PRO A 107 -15.26 -15.95 -4.63
C PRO A 107 -16.31 -15.28 -5.53
N ASP A 108 -17.55 -15.13 -5.09
CA ASP A 108 -18.61 -14.50 -5.88
C ASP A 108 -18.31 -13.03 -6.15
N ARG A 109 -17.74 -12.33 -5.16
CA ARG A 109 -17.28 -10.95 -5.33
C ARG A 109 -16.13 -10.87 -6.34
N ILE A 110 -15.16 -11.79 -6.27
CA ILE A 110 -14.05 -11.84 -7.22
C ILE A 110 -14.56 -12.17 -8.64
N ASN A 111 -15.53 -13.07 -8.76
CA ASN A 111 -16.17 -13.39 -10.04
C ASN A 111 -16.87 -12.17 -10.63
N GLN A 112 -17.57 -11.37 -9.81
CA GLN A 112 -18.18 -10.11 -10.25
C GLN A 112 -17.11 -9.12 -10.75
N TRP A 113 -15.99 -8.95 -10.03
CA TRP A 113 -14.86 -8.12 -10.49
C TRP A 113 -14.23 -8.60 -11.80
N ASN A 114 -14.29 -9.89 -12.09
CA ASN A 114 -13.84 -10.49 -13.34
C ASN A 114 -14.91 -10.51 -14.45
N SER A 115 -16.15 -10.10 -14.14
CA SER A 115 -17.27 -10.05 -15.08
C SER A 115 -17.54 -8.63 -15.59
N ASP A 116 -18.51 -8.46 -16.48
CA ASP A 116 -18.95 -7.14 -16.95
C ASP A 116 -19.87 -6.43 -15.94
N SER A 117 -20.32 -7.12 -14.89
CA SER A 117 -21.14 -6.55 -13.82
C SER A 117 -20.32 -6.42 -12.54
N LEU A 118 -19.81 -5.22 -12.28
CA LEU A 118 -18.99 -4.94 -11.10
C LEU A 118 -19.80 -5.02 -9.80
N PRO A 119 -19.21 -5.48 -8.68
CA PRO A 119 -19.90 -5.61 -7.40
C PRO A 119 -20.20 -4.28 -6.71
N ILE A 120 -19.68 -3.17 -7.24
CA ILE A 120 -19.89 -1.81 -6.76
C ILE A 120 -20.12 -0.87 -7.94
N PHE A 121 -20.93 0.16 -7.72
CA PHE A 121 -21.14 1.22 -8.68
C PHE A 121 -20.35 2.46 -8.27
N GLU A 122 -19.41 2.86 -9.11
CA GLU A 122 -18.68 4.12 -9.00
C GLU A 122 -18.56 4.76 -10.38
N PRO A 123 -18.94 6.04 -10.56
CA PRO A 123 -18.85 6.70 -11.86
C PRO A 123 -17.44 6.63 -12.46
N GLY A 124 -17.32 6.05 -13.66
CA GLY A 124 -16.05 5.92 -14.39
C GLY A 124 -15.15 4.76 -13.96
N LEU A 125 -15.53 3.97 -12.94
CA LEU A 125 -14.73 2.82 -12.50
C LEU A 125 -14.68 1.72 -13.56
N GLU A 126 -15.80 1.42 -14.20
CA GLU A 126 -15.91 0.37 -15.20
C GLU A 126 -14.90 0.56 -16.36
N GLU A 127 -14.79 1.79 -16.88
CA GLU A 127 -13.83 2.12 -17.93
C GLU A 127 -12.38 1.89 -17.50
N ILE A 128 -12.05 2.17 -16.23
CA ILE A 128 -10.73 1.97 -15.66
C ILE A 128 -10.43 0.47 -15.57
N ILE A 129 -11.39 -0.32 -15.03
CA ILE A 129 -11.26 -1.77 -14.91
C ILE A 129 -11.05 -2.39 -16.28
N LEU A 130 -11.87 -2.05 -17.27
CA LEU A 130 -11.76 -2.58 -18.63
C LEU A 130 -10.39 -2.29 -19.27
N LYS A 131 -9.78 -1.13 -18.98
CA LYS A 131 -8.46 -0.77 -19.54
C LYS A 131 -7.31 -1.56 -18.92
N CYS A 132 -7.42 -1.98 -17.66
CA CYS A 132 -6.32 -2.55 -16.87
C CYS A 132 -6.45 -4.05 -16.58
N ARG A 133 -7.69 -4.56 -16.48
CA ARG A 133 -7.99 -5.95 -16.12
C ARG A 133 -7.34 -6.90 -17.13
N GLY A 134 -6.63 -7.91 -16.61
CA GLY A 134 -5.90 -8.88 -17.42
C GLY A 134 -4.58 -8.36 -18.02
N LYS A 135 -4.24 -7.08 -17.85
CA LYS A 135 -2.94 -6.52 -18.26
C LYS A 135 -2.01 -6.37 -17.07
N ASN A 136 -2.37 -5.50 -16.14
CA ASN A 136 -1.63 -5.28 -14.90
C ASN A 136 -2.53 -5.22 -13.66
N LEU A 137 -3.85 -5.37 -13.83
CA LEU A 137 -4.82 -5.52 -12.75
C LEU A 137 -5.43 -6.93 -12.79
N PHE A 138 -5.38 -7.62 -11.65
CA PHE A 138 -5.86 -8.99 -11.50
C PHE A 138 -6.74 -9.12 -10.27
N PHE A 139 -7.76 -9.98 -10.35
CA PHE A 139 -8.64 -10.32 -9.23
C PHE A 139 -8.57 -11.83 -9.00
N ASP A 140 -8.27 -12.25 -7.77
CA ASP A 140 -8.05 -13.66 -7.43
C ASP A 140 -8.55 -13.98 -6.01
N THR A 141 -8.70 -15.26 -5.70
CA THR A 141 -9.02 -15.76 -4.35
C THR A 141 -7.78 -16.30 -3.62
N ASP A 142 -6.67 -16.52 -4.32
CA ASP A 142 -5.41 -16.99 -3.73
C ASP A 142 -4.64 -15.88 -3.00
N ILE A 143 -5.06 -15.62 -1.77
CA ILE A 143 -4.46 -14.59 -0.89
C ILE A 143 -3.01 -14.94 -0.56
N ASP A 144 -2.70 -16.21 -0.30
CA ASP A 144 -1.37 -16.64 0.10
C ASP A 144 -0.33 -16.41 -1.01
N LYS A 145 -0.69 -16.73 -2.26
CA LYS A 145 0.16 -16.43 -3.42
C LYS A 145 0.37 -14.93 -3.58
N ALA A 146 -0.70 -14.13 -3.50
CA ALA A 146 -0.59 -12.68 -3.61
C ALA A 146 0.34 -12.09 -2.54
N ILE A 147 0.23 -12.54 -1.28
CA ILE A 147 1.10 -12.12 -0.17
C ILE A 147 2.56 -12.54 -0.39
N LYS A 148 2.83 -13.71 -0.97
CA LYS A 148 4.20 -14.19 -1.24
C LYS A 148 4.88 -13.39 -2.36
N GLU A 149 4.11 -12.99 -3.37
CA GLU A 149 4.64 -12.31 -4.55
C GLU A 149 4.79 -10.79 -4.40
N ALA A 150 4.00 -10.17 -3.52
CA ALA A 150 3.93 -8.71 -3.36
C ALA A 150 5.17 -8.09 -2.70
N ASP A 151 5.52 -6.88 -3.16
CA ASP A 151 6.46 -5.97 -2.50
C ASP A 151 5.73 -5.02 -1.53
N LEU A 152 4.46 -4.72 -1.81
CA LEU A 152 3.58 -3.88 -1.00
C LEU A 152 2.22 -4.55 -0.85
N ILE A 153 1.67 -4.56 0.37
CA ILE A 153 0.36 -5.16 0.67
C ILE A 153 -0.56 -4.08 1.25
N PHE A 154 -1.68 -3.84 0.60
CA PHE A 154 -2.82 -3.13 1.18
C PHE A 154 -3.71 -4.12 1.92
N VAL A 155 -4.17 -3.74 3.11
CA VAL A 155 -5.21 -4.44 3.86
C VAL A 155 -6.40 -3.50 3.98
N SER A 156 -7.45 -3.82 3.24
CA SER A 156 -8.66 -3.01 3.06
C SER A 156 -9.88 -3.86 3.41
N VAL A 157 -9.91 -4.32 4.65
CA VAL A 157 -10.94 -5.20 5.20
C VAL A 157 -11.88 -4.42 6.13
N ASN A 158 -13.04 -5.01 6.41
CA ASN A 158 -13.94 -4.43 7.40
C ASN A 158 -13.31 -4.50 8.80
N THR A 159 -13.31 -3.37 9.51
CA THR A 159 -12.93 -3.26 10.92
C THR A 159 -14.18 -2.90 11.74
N PRO A 160 -15.15 -3.83 11.89
CA PRO A 160 -16.39 -3.53 12.60
C PRO A 160 -16.08 -3.19 14.06
N THR A 161 -16.85 -2.26 14.62
CA THR A 161 -16.78 -1.92 16.04
C THR A 161 -17.12 -3.15 16.86
N LYS A 162 -16.36 -3.37 17.95
CA LYS A 162 -16.62 -4.45 18.89
C LYS A 162 -18.08 -4.35 19.40
N GLN A 163 -18.81 -5.46 19.36
CA GLN A 163 -20.24 -5.48 19.73
C GLN A 163 -20.50 -5.87 21.20
N SER A 164 -19.50 -6.40 21.91
CA SER A 164 -19.66 -6.85 23.30
C SER A 164 -18.39 -6.64 24.14
N GLY A 165 -18.56 -6.61 25.48
CA GLY A 165 -17.48 -6.41 26.44
C GLY A 165 -16.97 -4.97 26.52
N ILE A 166 -15.93 -4.74 27.33
CA ILE A 166 -15.32 -3.41 27.50
C ILE A 166 -14.84 -2.91 26.14
N GLY A 167 -15.26 -1.68 25.77
CA GLY A 167 -15.04 -1.07 24.46
C GLY A 167 -16.13 -1.32 23.41
N SER A 168 -17.27 -1.92 23.77
CA SER A 168 -18.41 -2.07 22.85
C SER A 168 -18.95 -0.72 22.39
N GLY A 169 -19.16 -0.54 21.09
CA GLY A 169 -19.66 0.71 20.52
C GLY A 169 -18.61 1.82 20.34
N TYR A 170 -17.37 1.61 20.81
CA TYR A 170 -16.26 2.55 20.62
C TYR A 170 -15.34 2.08 19.50
N ALA A 171 -15.09 2.94 18.51
CA ALA A 171 -13.93 2.80 17.64
C ALA A 171 -12.67 3.25 18.39
N ALA A 172 -11.48 2.83 17.93
CA ALA A 172 -10.22 3.38 18.43
C ALA A 172 -10.16 4.87 18.06
N ASP A 173 -10.69 5.71 18.94
CA ASP A 173 -10.63 7.15 18.82
C ASP A 173 -9.18 7.59 19.09
N LEU A 174 -8.55 8.29 18.14
CA LEU A 174 -7.30 9.01 18.40
C LEU A 174 -7.72 10.42 18.81
N ARG A 175 -7.85 10.63 20.12
CA ARG A 175 -7.78 11.97 20.69
C ARG A 175 -6.37 12.52 20.59
#